data_AF-A0A845UGL5-F1
#
_entry.id   AF-A0A845UGL5-F1
#
_cell.length_a   1.000
_cell.length_b   1.000
_cell.length_c   1.000
_cell.angle_alpha   90.00
_cell.angle_beta   90.00
_cell.angle_gamma   90.00
#
_symmetry.space_group_name_H-M   'P 1'
#
loop_
_entity.id
_entity.type
_entity.pdbx_description
1 polymer ?
#
loop_
_entity_poly.entity_id
_entity_poly.type
_entity_poly.pdbx_seq_one_letter_code
_entity_poly.pdbx_strand_id
1 'polypeptide(L)'
;MAKAIETLEVGELRFLTTHRTLALVARTLSGSLATLSESFGPTDIWLGAHRARRIPRSRGRRLVVVQTEQILDADGRAIETKLTRRRIARLALQADLFVDWNPQNRPFYGLLPRLLPRRFLFGPYVFGPGPRAQSPGEGLVFVGNLNAERQAKLAQIRDVRALPMKAGIDEIDQAIASGAAMLNLHSLPGAYTEVPRVLMAHLAGKPLVSEPLAAPFAAGESYLLPDAPLTAEALAQVWQGLNTVAARYPITEMLRTPRR
;
A
#
# COMPACT_ATOMS: atom_id res chain seq x y z
N MET A 1 -16.40 21.96 9.24
CA MET A 1 -16.61 20.74 10.05
C MET A 1 -15.41 19.82 9.91
N ALA A 2 -14.86 19.31 11.01
CA ALA A 2 -13.80 18.29 10.97
C ALA A 2 -14.43 16.95 10.58
N LYS A 3 -13.79 16.20 9.66
CA LYS A 3 -14.24 14.84 9.33
C LYS A 3 -14.03 13.93 10.53
N ALA A 4 -14.98 13.03 10.80
CA ALA A 4 -14.82 12.00 11.81
C ALA A 4 -13.58 11.15 11.50
N ILE A 5 -12.85 10.76 12.55
CA ILE A 5 -11.70 9.86 12.45
C ILE A 5 -12.22 8.45 12.66
N GLU A 6 -12.01 7.61 11.66
CA GLU A 6 -12.22 6.16 11.76
C GLU A 6 -10.99 5.55 12.45
N THR A 7 -11.26 4.68 13.43
CA THR A 7 -10.24 4.01 14.24
C THR A 7 -10.44 2.50 14.10
N LEU A 8 -9.37 1.78 13.79
CA LEU A 8 -9.29 0.33 13.90
C LEU A 8 -8.21 -0.02 14.93
N GLU A 9 -8.59 -0.76 15.97
CA GLU A 9 -7.67 -1.19 17.03
C GLU A 9 -7.22 -2.64 16.80
N VAL A 10 -5.92 -2.88 16.93
CA VAL A 10 -5.29 -4.19 16.75
C VAL A 10 -4.23 -4.34 17.85
N GLY A 11 -4.64 -4.91 18.99
CA GLY A 11 -3.79 -4.97 20.19
C GLY A 11 -3.38 -3.55 20.64
N GLU A 12 -2.07 -3.31 20.73
CA GLU A 12 -1.52 -2.01 21.13
C GLU A 12 -1.51 -0.96 19.99
N LEU A 13 -1.87 -1.35 18.78
CA LEU A 13 -1.83 -0.51 17.59
C LEU A 13 -3.22 0.07 17.28
N ARG A 14 -3.25 1.33 16.84
CA ARG A 14 -4.47 1.96 16.33
C ARG A 14 -4.22 2.55 14.96
N PHE A 15 -4.95 2.07 13.96
CA PHE A 15 -4.96 2.68 12.64
C PHE A 15 -6.01 3.80 12.59
N LEU A 16 -5.58 4.99 12.18
CA LEU A 16 -6.39 6.20 12.17
C LEU A 16 -6.50 6.73 10.74
N THR A 17 -7.72 7.08 10.32
CA THR A 17 -7.95 7.68 9.00
C THR A 17 -9.22 8.53 8.98
N THR A 18 -9.39 9.35 7.95
CA THR A 18 -10.61 10.15 7.69
C THR A 18 -11.28 9.77 6.37
N HIS A 19 -10.89 8.62 5.79
CA HIS A 19 -11.30 8.20 4.46
C HIS A 19 -11.59 6.71 4.41
N ARG A 20 -12.79 6.35 3.93
CA ARG A 20 -13.29 4.97 3.83
C ARG A 20 -12.34 4.02 3.10
N THR A 21 -11.75 4.42 1.97
CA THR A 21 -10.76 3.58 1.26
C THR A 21 -9.57 3.25 2.15
N LEU A 22 -9.07 4.22 2.91
CA LEU A 22 -7.93 4.01 3.81
C LEU A 22 -8.33 3.21 5.06
N ALA A 23 -9.61 3.17 5.42
CA ALA A 23 -10.11 2.27 6.46
C ALA A 23 -10.08 0.81 6.00
N LEU A 24 -10.38 0.54 4.71
CA LEU A 24 -10.14 -0.78 4.13
C LEU A 24 -8.64 -1.12 4.16
N VAL A 25 -7.78 -0.17 3.78
CA VAL A 25 -6.32 -0.35 3.87
C VAL A 25 -5.86 -0.68 5.29
N ALA A 26 -6.41 -0.03 6.32
CA ALA A 26 -6.14 -0.35 7.71
C ALA A 26 -6.47 -1.82 8.05
N ARG A 27 -7.62 -2.31 7.61
CA ARG A 27 -8.03 -3.71 7.78
C ARG A 27 -7.12 -4.67 7.03
N THR A 28 -6.71 -4.32 5.81
CA THR A 28 -5.75 -5.13 5.06
C THR A 28 -4.40 -5.18 5.81
N LEU A 29 -3.90 -4.05 6.31
CA LEU A 29 -2.66 -3.97 7.09
C LEU A 29 -2.73 -4.81 8.38
N SER A 30 -3.89 -4.90 9.04
CA SER A 30 -4.01 -5.77 10.22
C SER A 30 -3.77 -7.24 9.90
N GLY A 31 -4.04 -7.68 8.67
CA GLY A 31 -3.70 -9.04 8.20
C GLY A 31 -2.18 -9.32 8.17
N SER A 32 -1.35 -8.30 7.91
CA SER A 32 0.11 -8.41 8.03
C SER A 32 0.61 -8.52 9.47
N LEU A 33 -0.22 -8.12 10.43
CA LEU A 33 0.10 -8.12 11.86
C LEU A 33 -0.43 -9.36 12.59
N ALA A 34 -1.34 -10.13 11.97
CA ALA A 34 -2.09 -11.20 12.62
C ALA A 34 -1.21 -12.28 13.26
N THR A 35 0.00 -12.49 12.75
CA THR A 35 0.93 -13.51 13.24
C THR A 35 2.09 -12.93 14.06
N LEU A 36 2.09 -11.62 14.33
CA LEU A 36 3.13 -11.00 15.17
C LEU A 36 2.81 -11.21 16.64
N SER A 37 3.77 -11.76 17.38
CA SER A 37 3.73 -11.92 18.83
C SER A 37 4.51 -10.86 19.60
N GLU A 38 5.36 -10.08 18.91
CA GLU A 38 6.16 -9.01 19.50
C GLU A 38 5.28 -7.80 19.86
N SER A 39 5.46 -7.27 21.08
CA SER A 39 4.91 -5.98 21.48
C SER A 39 5.81 -4.86 20.98
N PHE A 40 5.19 -3.88 20.31
CA PHE A 40 5.86 -2.65 19.85
C PHE A 40 5.47 -1.43 20.70
N GLY A 41 4.65 -1.65 21.73
CA GLY A 41 4.07 -0.63 22.58
C GLY A 41 2.96 0.19 21.91
N PRO A 42 2.26 1.04 22.68
CA PRO A 42 1.14 1.85 22.22
C PRO A 42 1.49 2.77 21.03
N THR A 43 0.98 2.46 19.85
CA THR A 43 1.28 3.21 18.61
C THR A 43 0.02 3.59 17.84
N ASP A 44 -0.04 4.85 17.41
CA ASP A 44 -1.04 5.37 16.47
C ASP A 44 -0.41 5.43 15.07
N ILE A 45 -1.07 4.81 14.09
CA ILE A 45 -0.67 4.78 12.69
C ILE A 45 -1.69 5.60 11.89
N TRP A 46 -1.32 6.81 11.52
CA TRP A 46 -2.16 7.67 10.69
C TRP A 46 -1.98 7.34 9.21
N LEU A 47 -3.02 6.87 8.55
CA LEU A 47 -3.01 6.55 7.12
C LEU A 47 -3.47 7.75 6.29
N GLY A 48 -2.67 8.12 5.29
CA GLY A 48 -3.02 9.17 4.32
C GLY A 48 -2.66 10.58 4.78
N ALA A 49 -1.37 10.87 4.92
CA ALA A 49 -0.84 12.21 5.22
C ALA A 49 -1.41 13.30 4.29
N HIS A 50 -1.63 12.98 3.02
CA HIS A 50 -2.19 13.89 2.02
C HIS A 50 -3.61 14.41 2.31
N ARG A 51 -4.38 13.74 3.16
CA ARG A 51 -5.72 14.19 3.59
C ARG A 51 -5.69 15.00 4.89
N ALA A 52 -4.63 14.91 5.68
CA ALA A 52 -4.56 15.54 6.99
C ALA A 52 -4.04 16.98 6.95
N ARG A 53 -4.76 17.92 7.56
CA ARG A 53 -4.21 19.27 7.84
C ARG A 53 -3.40 19.27 9.14
N ARG A 54 -3.81 18.47 10.11
CA ARG A 54 -3.20 18.22 11.42
C ARG A 54 -3.57 16.81 11.84
N ILE A 55 -2.69 16.17 12.58
CA ILE A 55 -2.93 14.83 13.14
C ILE A 55 -3.07 14.99 14.67
N PRO A 56 -4.18 14.53 15.28
CA PRO A 56 -4.29 14.51 16.73
C PRO A 56 -3.20 13.64 17.34
N ARG A 57 -2.56 14.11 18.42
CA ARG A 57 -1.65 13.28 19.22
C ARG A 57 -2.38 12.76 20.45
N SER A 58 -2.26 11.46 20.65
CA SER A 58 -2.69 10.79 21.87
C SER A 58 -1.54 10.77 22.87
N ARG A 59 -1.81 11.13 24.13
CA ARG A 59 -0.78 11.10 25.18
C ARG A 59 -0.28 9.67 25.40
N GLY A 60 1.03 9.50 25.57
CA GLY A 60 1.66 8.21 25.86
C GLY A 60 1.74 7.25 24.67
N ARG A 61 1.41 7.70 23.45
CA ARG A 61 1.44 6.87 22.25
C ARG A 61 2.41 7.43 21.21
N ARG A 62 3.14 6.52 20.56
CA ARG A 62 3.96 6.85 19.40
C ARG A 62 3.06 7.19 18.22
N LEU A 63 3.46 8.14 17.38
CA LEU A 63 2.76 8.50 16.15
C LEU A 63 3.60 8.15 14.92
N VAL A 64 3.11 7.19 14.14
CA VAL A 64 3.57 6.87 12.80
C VAL A 64 2.62 7.51 11.79
N VAL A 65 3.14 8.28 10.83
CA VAL A 65 2.34 8.93 9.78
C VAL A 65 2.72 8.35 8.44
N VAL A 66 1.73 7.86 7.70
CA VAL A 66 1.93 7.19 6.41
C VAL A 66 1.41 8.06 5.28
N GLN A 67 2.29 8.39 4.34
CA GLN A 67 1.92 8.92 3.05
C GLN A 67 1.75 7.78 2.04
N THR A 68 0.55 7.69 1.48
CA THR A 68 0.08 6.58 0.66
C THR A 68 0.02 6.89 -0.83
N GLU A 69 0.04 8.18 -1.20
CA GLU A 69 -0.09 8.62 -2.59
C GLU A 69 1.26 8.93 -3.21
N GLN A 70 1.36 8.67 -4.51
CA GLN A 70 2.47 9.15 -5.33
C GLN A 70 2.36 10.66 -5.55
N ILE A 71 3.45 11.36 -5.28
CA ILE A 71 3.56 12.81 -5.44
C ILE A 71 4.31 13.12 -6.73
N LEU A 72 5.36 12.35 -7.03
CA LEU A 72 6.20 12.54 -8.20
C LEU A 72 6.09 11.34 -9.14
N ASP A 73 6.06 11.55 -10.45
CA ASP A 73 6.24 10.49 -11.44
C ASP A 73 7.70 9.99 -11.49
N ALA A 74 7.95 9.02 -12.37
CA ALA A 74 9.29 8.46 -12.58
C ALA A 74 10.32 9.51 -13.05
N ASP A 75 9.88 10.58 -13.71
CA ASP A 75 10.71 11.69 -14.19
C ASP A 75 10.85 12.83 -13.16
N GLY A 76 10.23 12.69 -11.98
CA GLY A 76 10.24 13.69 -10.91
C GLY A 76 9.24 14.84 -11.09
N ARG A 77 8.29 14.73 -12.02
CA ARG A 77 7.21 15.71 -12.21
C ARG A 77 6.07 15.45 -11.24
N ALA A 78 5.39 16.50 -10.79
CA ALA A 78 4.32 16.37 -9.81
C ALA A 78 3.05 15.75 -10.42
N ILE A 79 2.55 14.67 -9.80
CA ILE A 79 1.25 14.05 -10.10
C ILE A 79 0.17 14.59 -9.15
N GLU A 80 0.43 14.59 -7.83
CA GLU A 80 -0.50 15.14 -6.83
C GLU A 80 -0.09 16.57 -6.44
N THR A 81 -0.96 17.54 -6.75
CA THR A 81 -0.68 18.96 -6.61
C THR A 81 -1.15 19.56 -5.28
N LYS A 82 -2.00 18.87 -4.51
CA LYS A 82 -2.60 19.38 -3.27
C LYS A 82 -1.68 19.26 -2.06
N LEU A 83 -0.62 18.47 -2.17
CA LEU A 83 0.37 18.31 -1.11
C LEU A 83 1.52 19.30 -1.33
N THR A 84 1.77 20.16 -0.36
CA THR A 84 2.90 21.10 -0.42
C THR A 84 4.03 20.67 0.50
N ARG A 85 5.27 21.01 0.14
CA ARG A 85 6.46 20.74 0.98
C ARG A 85 6.30 21.29 2.40
N ARG A 86 5.71 22.48 2.54
CA ARG A 86 5.42 23.09 3.85
C ARG A 86 4.44 22.26 4.69
N ARG A 87 3.39 21.72 4.05
CA ARG A 87 2.41 20.87 4.73
C ARG A 87 3.06 19.56 5.19
N ILE A 88 3.84 18.92 4.33
CA ILE A 88 4.58 17.70 4.69
C ILE A 88 5.57 17.95 5.82
N ALA A 89 6.35 19.03 5.76
CA ALA A 89 7.28 19.38 6.83
C ALA A 89 6.56 19.48 8.19
N ARG A 90 5.39 20.14 8.24
CA ARG A 90 4.60 20.24 9.48
C ARG A 90 4.12 18.88 9.98
N LEU A 91 3.65 18.00 9.09
CA LEU A 91 3.20 16.66 9.47
C LEU A 91 4.38 15.79 9.94
N ALA A 92 5.52 15.84 9.24
CA ALA A 92 6.74 15.13 9.61
C ALA A 92 7.30 15.59 10.98
N LEU A 93 7.18 16.88 11.32
CA LEU A 93 7.58 17.38 12.63
C LEU A 93 6.64 16.93 13.77
N GLN A 94 5.37 16.64 13.47
CA GLN A 94 4.42 16.08 14.44
C GLN A 94 4.61 14.58 14.69
N ALA A 95 5.10 13.87 13.68
CA ALA A 95 5.30 12.43 13.70
C ALA A 95 6.58 12.03 14.46
N ASP A 96 6.53 10.85 15.08
CA ASP A 96 7.74 10.19 15.58
C ASP A 96 8.42 9.41 14.45
N LEU A 97 7.64 8.91 13.48
CA LEU A 97 8.10 8.34 12.22
C LEU A 97 7.18 8.74 11.08
N PHE A 98 7.75 9.21 9.98
CA PHE A 98 7.06 9.50 8.73
C PHE A 98 7.44 8.46 7.68
N VAL A 99 6.45 7.71 7.20
CA VAL A 99 6.62 6.65 6.21
C VAL A 99 6.02 7.12 4.90
N ASP A 100 6.78 7.06 3.81
CA ASP A 100 6.24 7.25 2.46
C ASP A 100 6.32 5.91 1.72
N TRP A 101 5.17 5.43 1.26
CA TRP A 101 5.08 4.15 0.56
C TRP A 101 5.71 4.15 -0.82
N ASN A 102 5.91 5.32 -1.42
CA ASN A 102 6.61 5.44 -2.69
C ASN A 102 8.02 6.05 -2.48
N PRO A 103 9.09 5.26 -2.65
CA PRO A 103 10.47 5.76 -2.59
C PRO A 103 10.77 6.90 -3.57
N GLN A 104 10.10 6.95 -4.73
CA GLN A 104 10.28 8.00 -5.73
C GLN A 104 9.86 9.38 -5.22
N ASN A 105 9.04 9.45 -4.17
CA ASN A 105 8.68 10.71 -3.54
C ASN A 105 9.84 11.34 -2.75
N ARG A 106 10.93 10.62 -2.47
CA ARG A 106 12.04 11.10 -1.62
C ARG A 106 12.57 12.50 -1.99
N PRO A 107 12.78 12.86 -3.26
CA PRO A 107 13.20 14.21 -3.65
C PRO A 107 12.19 15.31 -3.26
N PHE A 108 10.90 15.01 -3.16
CA PHE A 108 9.87 15.97 -2.74
C PHE A 108 10.13 16.53 -1.33
N TYR A 109 10.73 15.72 -0.45
CA TYR A 109 11.02 16.07 0.93
C TYR A 109 12.27 16.96 1.10
N GLY A 110 13.06 17.16 0.04
CA GLY A 110 14.28 17.97 0.07
C GLY A 110 15.28 17.48 1.12
N LEU A 111 15.72 18.38 2.00
CA LEU A 111 16.71 18.06 3.04
C LEU A 111 16.13 17.38 4.28
N LEU A 112 14.80 17.32 4.45
CA LEU A 112 14.17 16.78 5.68
C LEU A 112 14.66 15.37 6.03
N PRO A 113 14.74 14.41 5.10
CA PRO A 113 15.22 13.07 5.42
C PRO A 113 16.71 13.03 5.78
N ARG A 114 17.51 14.00 5.33
CA ARG A 114 18.92 14.13 5.71
C ARG A 114 19.07 14.75 7.11
N LEU A 115 18.22 15.73 7.44
CA LEU A 115 18.23 16.42 8.73
C LEU A 115 17.59 15.59 9.86
N LEU A 116 16.63 14.72 9.53
CA LEU A 116 15.89 13.89 10.48
C LEU A 116 15.94 12.41 10.05
N PRO A 117 17.12 11.79 9.89
CA PRO A 117 17.28 10.50 9.22
C PRO A 117 16.56 9.34 9.94
N ARG A 118 16.33 9.46 11.26
CA ARG A 118 15.59 8.46 12.05
C ARG A 118 14.07 8.64 12.05
N ARG A 119 13.57 9.71 11.40
CA ARG A 119 12.13 10.02 11.32
C ARG A 119 11.54 9.77 9.94
N PHE A 120 12.32 9.27 8.99
CA PHE A 120 11.84 8.99 7.63
C PHE A 120 12.11 7.55 7.25
N LEU A 121 11.12 6.93 6.64
CA LEU A 121 11.19 5.59 6.09
C LEU A 121 10.54 5.60 4.70
N PHE A 122 11.25 5.11 3.68
CA PHE A 122 10.80 5.16 2.27
C PHE A 122 10.65 3.77 1.69
N GLY A 123 9.43 3.40 1.36
CA GLY A 123 9.08 2.10 0.80
C GLY A 123 7.75 1.57 1.31
N PRO A 124 7.23 0.52 0.66
CA PRO A 124 5.94 -0.07 0.98
C PRO A 124 6.06 -1.00 2.20
N TYR A 125 6.52 -0.51 3.35
CA TYR A 125 6.71 -1.28 4.59
C TYR A 125 5.38 -1.79 5.16
N VAL A 126 4.71 -2.70 4.45
CA VAL A 126 3.32 -3.12 4.69
C VAL A 126 3.18 -4.62 4.83
N PHE A 127 4.23 -5.39 4.50
CA PHE A 127 4.14 -6.84 4.40
C PHE A 127 4.35 -7.51 5.76
N GLY A 128 3.64 -8.61 5.99
CA GLY A 128 3.81 -9.43 7.20
C GLY A 128 5.14 -10.22 7.20
N PRO A 129 5.47 -10.88 8.31
CA PRO A 129 6.69 -11.66 8.42
C PRO A 129 6.65 -12.92 7.54
N GLY A 130 7.80 -13.25 6.93
CA GLY A 130 8.02 -14.49 6.20
C GLY A 130 7.37 -14.56 4.81
N PRO A 131 7.79 -15.54 3.98
CA PRO A 131 7.17 -15.79 2.69
C PRO A 131 5.76 -16.37 2.86
N ARG A 132 4.90 -16.11 1.89
CA ARG A 132 3.55 -16.69 1.81
C ARG A 132 3.46 -17.72 0.69
N ALA A 133 2.65 -18.76 0.92
CA ALA A 133 2.30 -19.72 -0.12
C ALA A 133 1.43 -19.07 -1.19
N GLN A 134 1.58 -19.52 -2.44
CA GLN A 134 0.66 -19.16 -3.51
C GLN A 134 -0.66 -19.91 -3.33
N SER A 135 -1.77 -19.22 -3.56
CA SER A 135 -3.11 -19.78 -3.53
C SER A 135 -3.62 -19.97 -4.96
N PRO A 136 -4.13 -21.16 -5.34
CA PRO A 136 -4.65 -21.44 -6.69
C PRO A 136 -5.95 -20.67 -6.97
N GLY A 137 -6.38 -20.63 -8.23
CA GLY A 137 -7.64 -20.06 -8.67
C GLY A 137 -7.72 -19.96 -10.19
N GLU A 138 -8.74 -19.29 -10.71
CA GLU A 138 -9.00 -19.12 -12.15
C GLU A 138 -9.19 -17.64 -12.51
N GLY A 139 -8.73 -17.25 -13.69
CA GLY A 139 -8.85 -15.88 -14.20
C GLY A 139 -8.19 -14.79 -13.34
N LEU A 140 -8.44 -13.55 -13.73
CA LEU A 140 -7.94 -12.34 -13.08
C LEU A 140 -9.02 -11.72 -12.20
N VAL A 141 -8.61 -11.14 -11.06
CA VAL A 141 -9.52 -10.39 -10.20
C VAL A 141 -9.03 -8.96 -10.02
N PHE A 142 -9.88 -7.99 -10.37
CA PHE A 142 -9.64 -6.58 -10.11
C PHE A 142 -10.55 -6.08 -9.00
N VAL A 143 -9.98 -5.40 -7.98
CA VAL A 143 -10.73 -4.72 -6.93
C VAL A 143 -10.32 -3.26 -6.87
N GLY A 144 -11.23 -2.33 -7.15
CA GLY A 144 -10.86 -0.92 -7.26
C GLY A 144 -12.03 0.02 -7.57
N ASN A 145 -11.71 1.30 -7.78
CA ASN A 145 -12.71 2.25 -8.29
C ASN A 145 -12.86 2.07 -9.81
N LEU A 146 -14.07 1.78 -10.28
CA LEU A 146 -14.39 1.54 -11.69
C LEU A 146 -14.77 2.85 -12.40
N ASN A 147 -13.78 3.69 -12.72
CA ASN A 147 -13.98 4.86 -13.57
C ASN A 147 -14.02 4.47 -15.07
N ALA A 148 -14.38 5.41 -15.95
CA ALA A 148 -14.49 5.14 -17.39
C ALA A 148 -13.19 4.58 -18.00
N GLU A 149 -12.04 5.11 -17.59
CA GLU A 149 -10.72 4.64 -18.05
C GLU A 149 -10.46 3.17 -17.67
N ARG A 150 -10.65 2.81 -16.40
CA ARG A 150 -10.47 1.43 -15.94
C ARG A 150 -11.48 0.48 -16.56
N GLN A 151 -12.72 0.91 -16.77
CA GLN A 151 -13.72 0.10 -17.47
C GLN A 151 -13.29 -0.18 -18.92
N ALA A 152 -12.76 0.82 -19.63
CA ALA A 152 -12.23 0.65 -20.98
C ALA A 152 -11.05 -0.33 -21.01
N LYS A 153 -10.11 -0.23 -20.06
CA LYS A 153 -8.99 -1.18 -19.93
C LYS A 153 -9.48 -2.61 -19.62
N LEU A 154 -10.40 -2.76 -18.66
CA LEU A 154 -10.95 -4.06 -18.28
C LEU A 154 -11.68 -4.75 -19.44
N ALA A 155 -12.37 -4.00 -20.30
CA ALA A 155 -13.05 -4.54 -21.47
C ALA A 155 -12.10 -5.20 -22.50
N GLN A 156 -10.81 -4.87 -22.44
CA GLN A 156 -9.78 -5.45 -23.33
C GLN A 156 -9.11 -6.69 -22.72
N ILE A 157 -9.30 -6.94 -21.42
CA ILE A 157 -8.68 -8.03 -20.70
C ILE A 157 -9.66 -9.21 -20.69
N ARG A 158 -9.21 -10.36 -21.18
CA ARG A 158 -10.02 -11.59 -21.14
C ARG A 158 -9.97 -12.18 -19.73
N ASP A 159 -11.06 -12.85 -19.36
CA ASP A 159 -11.15 -13.62 -18.12
C ASP A 159 -10.82 -12.80 -16.85
N VAL A 160 -11.49 -11.63 -16.72
CA VAL A 160 -11.35 -10.76 -15.55
C VAL A 160 -12.68 -10.57 -14.82
N ARG A 161 -12.67 -10.83 -13.51
CA ARG A 161 -13.75 -10.45 -12.59
C ARG A 161 -13.41 -9.13 -11.91
N ALA A 162 -14.18 -8.09 -12.20
CA ALA A 162 -13.97 -6.76 -11.62
C ALA A 162 -15.02 -6.46 -10.53
N LEU A 163 -14.56 -6.08 -9.33
CA LEU A 163 -15.41 -5.65 -8.23
C LEU A 163 -15.11 -4.20 -7.84
N PRO A 164 -16.14 -3.38 -7.57
CA PRO A 164 -15.93 -2.04 -7.08
C PRO A 164 -15.51 -2.07 -5.60
N MET A 165 -14.67 -1.12 -5.18
CA MET A 165 -14.23 -0.98 -3.78
C MET A 165 -15.37 -0.76 -2.75
N LYS A 166 -16.59 -0.47 -3.22
CA LYS A 166 -17.79 -0.31 -2.38
C LYS A 166 -18.52 -1.64 -2.12
N ALA A 167 -18.11 -2.73 -2.77
CA ALA A 167 -18.64 -4.07 -2.56
C ALA A 167 -18.48 -4.52 -1.10
N GLY A 168 -19.22 -5.56 -0.72
CA GLY A 168 -19.09 -6.17 0.60
C GLY A 168 -17.69 -6.75 0.80
N ILE A 169 -17.18 -6.73 2.04
CA ILE A 169 -15.83 -7.26 2.32
C ILE A 169 -15.75 -8.76 2.03
N ASP A 170 -16.77 -9.52 2.42
CA ASP A 170 -16.83 -10.97 2.16
C ASP A 170 -16.90 -11.27 0.65
N GLU A 171 -17.59 -10.42 -0.11
CA GLU A 171 -17.66 -10.53 -1.57
C GLU A 171 -16.29 -10.27 -2.22
N ILE A 172 -15.56 -9.26 -1.73
CA ILE A 172 -14.19 -8.95 -2.16
C ILE A 172 -13.27 -10.13 -1.84
N ASP A 173 -13.31 -10.64 -0.61
CA ASP A 173 -12.45 -11.73 -0.17
C ASP A 173 -12.74 -13.02 -0.95
N GLN A 174 -14.01 -13.35 -1.18
CA GLN A 174 -14.40 -14.51 -1.98
C GLN A 174 -13.93 -14.36 -3.44
N ALA A 175 -14.09 -13.16 -4.03
CA ALA A 175 -13.62 -12.92 -5.38
C ALA A 175 -12.12 -13.13 -5.49
N ILE A 176 -11.33 -12.49 -4.61
CA ILE A 176 -9.86 -12.63 -4.60
C ILE A 176 -9.47 -14.09 -4.40
N ALA A 177 -10.11 -14.80 -3.46
CA ALA A 177 -9.81 -16.21 -3.19
C ALA A 177 -10.01 -17.11 -4.42
N SER A 178 -11.04 -16.85 -5.23
CA SER A 178 -11.33 -17.60 -6.47
C SER A 178 -10.40 -17.28 -7.65
N GLY A 179 -9.76 -16.11 -7.66
CA GLY A 179 -8.90 -15.66 -8.77
C GLY A 179 -7.56 -16.38 -8.86
N ALA A 180 -7.01 -16.59 -10.07
CA ALA A 180 -5.64 -17.10 -10.24
C ALA A 180 -4.59 -16.03 -9.89
N ALA A 181 -4.87 -14.77 -10.22
CA ALA A 181 -4.00 -13.63 -9.97
C ALA A 181 -4.82 -12.36 -9.71
N MET A 182 -4.20 -11.39 -9.02
CA MET A 182 -4.80 -10.08 -8.81
C MET A 182 -4.34 -9.12 -9.91
N LEU A 183 -5.31 -8.44 -10.52
CA LEU A 183 -5.06 -7.42 -11.53
C LEU A 183 -4.98 -6.04 -10.89
N ASN A 184 -3.93 -5.28 -11.22
CA ASN A 184 -3.72 -3.92 -10.79
C ASN A 184 -3.70 -2.97 -11.99
N LEU A 185 -4.72 -2.11 -12.06
CA LEU A 185 -4.86 -1.07 -13.09
C LEU A 185 -4.86 0.32 -12.46
N HIS A 186 -4.14 1.20 -13.12
CA HIS A 186 -3.98 2.60 -12.82
C HIS A 186 -5.17 3.40 -13.32
N SER A 187 -5.56 4.42 -12.55
CA SER A 187 -6.56 5.43 -12.91
C SER A 187 -5.95 6.67 -13.56
N LEU A 188 -4.63 6.73 -13.67
CA LEU A 188 -3.89 7.79 -14.34
C LEU A 188 -2.75 7.14 -15.15
N PRO A 189 -2.31 7.73 -16.26
CA PRO A 189 -1.16 7.25 -16.99
C PRO A 189 0.13 7.41 -16.16
N GLY A 190 1.08 6.51 -16.38
CA GLY A 190 2.41 6.53 -15.75
C GLY A 190 2.70 5.31 -14.88
N ALA A 191 3.91 5.24 -14.35
CA ALA A 191 4.32 4.20 -13.42
C ALA A 191 4.02 4.66 -11.98
N TYR A 192 3.00 4.07 -11.37
CA TYR A 192 2.71 4.30 -9.96
C TYR A 192 2.26 3.03 -9.25
N THR A 193 2.53 2.93 -7.96
CA THR A 193 2.22 1.72 -7.19
C THR A 193 1.03 1.94 -6.28
N GLU A 194 -0.09 1.27 -6.57
CA GLU A 194 -1.22 1.15 -5.65
C GLU A 194 -0.90 0.09 -4.58
N VAL A 195 -0.01 0.45 -3.64
CA VAL A 195 0.46 -0.44 -2.56
C VAL A 195 -0.67 -1.19 -1.84
N PRO A 196 -1.85 -0.59 -1.55
CA PRO A 196 -2.98 -1.34 -1.03
C PRO A 196 -3.36 -2.59 -1.81
N ARG A 197 -3.38 -2.52 -3.15
CA ARG A 197 -3.77 -3.66 -3.98
C ARG A 197 -2.68 -4.72 -4.02
N VAL A 198 -1.41 -4.29 -4.07
CA VAL A 198 -0.26 -5.20 -3.95
C VAL A 198 -0.31 -5.96 -2.62
N LEU A 199 -0.63 -5.27 -1.53
CA LEU A 199 -0.77 -5.88 -0.22
C LEU A 199 -1.95 -6.87 -0.18
N MET A 200 -3.10 -6.51 -0.75
CA MET A 200 -4.25 -7.44 -0.85
C MET A 200 -3.87 -8.72 -1.60
N ALA A 201 -3.16 -8.59 -2.72
CA ALA A 201 -2.68 -9.74 -3.49
C ALA A 201 -1.74 -10.62 -2.66
N HIS A 202 -0.75 -10.02 -2.00
CA HIS A 202 0.22 -10.73 -1.18
C HIS A 202 -0.44 -11.47 -0.01
N LEU A 203 -1.36 -10.83 0.72
CA LEU A 203 -2.04 -11.47 1.84
C LEU A 203 -2.90 -12.66 1.41
N ALA A 204 -3.52 -12.57 0.23
CA ALA A 204 -4.34 -13.64 -0.34
C ALA A 204 -3.54 -14.76 -1.05
N GLY A 205 -2.22 -14.63 -1.13
CA GLY A 205 -1.38 -15.61 -1.84
C GLY A 205 -1.49 -15.51 -3.36
N LYS A 206 -1.85 -14.34 -3.91
CA LYS A 206 -2.12 -14.16 -5.33
C LYS A 206 -0.95 -13.45 -6.03
N PRO A 207 -0.40 -14.01 -7.13
CA PRO A 207 0.53 -13.28 -7.98
C PRO A 207 -0.13 -12.04 -8.58
N LEU A 208 0.71 -11.08 -8.97
CA LEU A 208 0.26 -9.78 -9.45
C LEU A 208 0.39 -9.68 -10.97
N VAL A 209 -0.67 -9.26 -11.63
CA VAL A 209 -0.67 -8.75 -13.00
C VAL A 209 -0.93 -7.25 -12.92
N SER A 210 -0.07 -6.42 -13.50
CA SER A 210 -0.14 -4.98 -13.29
C SER A 210 0.37 -4.16 -14.47
N GLU A 211 -0.25 -3.00 -14.70
CA GLU A 211 0.43 -1.89 -15.38
C GLU A 211 1.75 -1.54 -14.66
N PRO A 212 2.71 -0.87 -15.33
CA PRO A 212 4.03 -0.59 -14.77
C PRO A 212 3.99 -0.03 -13.34
N LEU A 213 4.69 -0.70 -12.42
CA LEU A 213 4.78 -0.29 -11.03
C LEU A 213 6.06 0.52 -10.80
N ALA A 214 6.01 1.44 -9.84
CA ALA A 214 7.21 2.10 -9.35
C ALA A 214 8.06 1.11 -8.53
N ALA A 215 9.36 1.39 -8.44
CA ALA A 215 10.27 0.67 -7.54
C ALA A 215 9.67 0.58 -6.12
N PRO A 216 9.83 -0.55 -5.42
CA PRO A 216 10.79 -1.63 -5.65
C PRO A 216 10.31 -2.78 -6.56
N PHE A 217 9.16 -2.65 -7.20
CA PHE A 217 8.58 -3.72 -8.03
C PHE A 217 9.15 -3.69 -9.45
N ALA A 218 9.36 -4.87 -10.05
CA ALA A 218 9.91 -5.01 -11.40
C ALA A 218 9.09 -6.01 -12.23
N ALA A 219 8.80 -5.64 -13.48
CA ALA A 219 8.06 -6.48 -14.42
C ALA A 219 8.86 -7.74 -14.78
N GLY A 220 8.20 -8.90 -14.85
CA GLY A 220 8.84 -10.20 -15.06
C GLY A 220 9.54 -10.78 -13.82
N GLU A 221 9.72 -9.98 -12.77
CA GLU A 221 10.32 -10.43 -11.51
C GLU A 221 9.28 -10.51 -10.39
N SER A 222 8.55 -9.43 -10.09
CA SER A 222 7.59 -9.37 -8.98
C SER A 222 6.14 -9.20 -9.44
N TYR A 223 5.90 -9.02 -10.74
CA TYR A 223 4.59 -8.98 -11.36
C TYR A 223 4.70 -9.22 -12.88
N LEU A 224 3.59 -9.58 -13.53
CA LEU A 224 3.48 -9.66 -14.99
C LEU A 224 2.75 -8.44 -15.55
N LEU A 225 3.09 -8.01 -16.77
CA LEU A 225 2.30 -7.02 -17.50
C LEU A 225 0.99 -7.64 -18.01
N PRO A 226 -0.08 -6.85 -18.26
CA PRO A 226 -1.38 -7.40 -18.68
C PRO A 226 -1.37 -8.15 -20.02
N ASP A 227 -0.38 -7.86 -20.88
CA ASP A 227 -0.16 -8.49 -22.19
C ASP A 227 0.82 -9.67 -22.14
N ALA A 228 1.44 -9.95 -20.98
CA ALA A 228 2.35 -11.06 -20.82
C ALA A 228 1.59 -12.41 -20.75
N PRO A 229 2.22 -13.53 -21.18
CA PRO A 229 1.64 -14.86 -21.02
C PRO A 229 1.38 -15.20 -19.55
N LEU A 230 0.14 -15.58 -19.22
CA LEU A 230 -0.29 -15.92 -17.86
C LEU A 230 -0.18 -17.43 -17.58
N THR A 231 0.98 -18.03 -17.87
CA THR A 231 1.21 -19.44 -17.58
C THR A 231 1.38 -19.67 -16.08
N ALA A 232 1.08 -20.88 -15.60
CA ALA A 232 1.25 -21.24 -14.19
C ALA A 232 2.70 -21.03 -13.71
N GLU A 233 3.68 -21.32 -14.56
CA GLU A 233 5.11 -21.11 -14.30
C GLU A 233 5.46 -19.63 -14.16
N ALA A 234 4.98 -18.78 -15.09
CA ALA A 234 5.22 -17.33 -15.03
C ALA A 234 4.58 -16.72 -13.78
N LEU A 235 3.37 -17.14 -13.43
CA LEU A 235 2.67 -16.71 -12.20
C LEU A 235 3.43 -17.14 -10.93
N ALA A 236 3.92 -18.38 -10.89
CA ALA A 236 4.71 -18.87 -9.77
C ALA A 236 6.05 -18.12 -9.63
N GLN A 237 6.72 -17.83 -10.75
CA GLN A 237 7.96 -17.04 -10.76
C GLN A 237 7.73 -15.65 -10.16
N VAL A 238 6.73 -14.90 -10.64
CA VAL A 238 6.48 -13.55 -10.14
C VAL A 238 5.99 -13.53 -8.70
N TRP A 239 5.33 -14.60 -8.25
CA TRP A 239 4.97 -14.79 -6.84
C TRP A 239 6.20 -14.90 -5.95
N GLN A 240 7.23 -15.64 -6.36
CA GLN A 240 8.49 -15.73 -5.62
C GLN A 240 9.23 -14.38 -5.56
N GLY A 241 9.25 -13.64 -6.67
CA GLY A 241 9.82 -12.29 -6.67
C GLY A 241 9.03 -11.32 -5.80
N LEU A 242 7.70 -11.42 -5.77
CA LEU A 242 6.88 -10.62 -4.85
C LEU A 242 7.18 -10.94 -3.38
N ASN A 243 7.35 -12.22 -3.02
CA ASN A 243 7.80 -12.60 -1.68
C ASN A 243 9.20 -12.05 -1.35
N THR A 244 10.10 -12.01 -2.34
CA THR A 244 11.44 -11.41 -2.18
C THR A 244 11.34 -9.91 -1.90
N VAL A 245 10.45 -9.19 -2.59
CA VAL A 245 10.16 -7.77 -2.28
C VAL A 245 9.56 -7.65 -0.89
N ALA A 246 8.55 -8.47 -0.55
CA ALA A 246 7.87 -8.43 0.73
C ALA A 246 8.83 -8.58 1.93
N ALA A 247 9.80 -9.50 1.82
CA ALA A 247 10.83 -9.71 2.83
C ALA A 247 11.73 -8.48 3.09
N ARG A 248 11.90 -7.59 2.10
CA ARG A 248 12.69 -6.35 2.24
C ARG A 248 11.90 -5.20 2.85
N TYR A 249 10.57 -5.28 2.86
CA TYR A 249 9.68 -4.22 3.35
C TYR A 249 8.69 -4.73 4.41
N PRO A 250 9.18 -5.34 5.51
CA PRO A 250 8.29 -5.83 6.55
C PRO A 250 7.67 -4.66 7.35
N ILE A 251 6.39 -4.79 7.69
CA ILE A 251 5.63 -3.79 8.44
C ILE A 251 6.24 -3.48 9.80
N THR A 252 6.97 -4.42 10.39
CA THR A 252 7.66 -4.27 11.67
C THR A 252 8.67 -3.13 11.68
N GLU A 253 9.26 -2.75 10.54
CA GLU A 253 10.16 -1.59 10.46
C GLU A 253 9.46 -0.27 10.80
N MET A 254 8.17 -0.15 10.48
CA MET A 254 7.37 1.02 10.89
C MET A 254 7.12 1.04 12.41
N LEU A 255 7.07 -0.15 13.02
CA LEU A 255 6.68 -0.34 14.42
C LEU A 255 7.88 -0.29 15.38
N ARG A 256 9.09 -0.59 14.88
CA ARG A 256 10.32 -0.47 15.66
C ARG A 256 10.55 0.97 16.09
N THR A 257 10.75 1.17 17.38
CA THR A 257 11.14 2.49 17.92
C THR A 257 12.57 2.79 17.45
N PRO A 258 12.86 3.97 16.90
CA PRO A 258 14.22 4.31 16.50
C PRO A 258 15.13 4.21 17.72
N ARG A 259 16.22 3.43 17.63
CA ARG A 259 17.26 3.43 18.67
C ARG A 259 17.76 4.88 18.84
N ARG A 260 17.65 5.41 20.06
CA ARG A 260 18.16 6.74 20.42
C ARG A 260 19.68 6.79 20.29
#